data_AF-A0A022J092-F1
#
_entry.id   AF-A0A022J092-F1
#
_cell.length_a   1.000
_cell.length_b   1.000
_cell.length_c   1.000
_cell.angle_alpha   90.00
_cell.angle_beta   90.00
_cell.angle_gamma   90.00
#
_symmetry.space_group_name_H-M   'P 1'
#
loop_
_entity.id
_entity.type
_entity.pdbx_description
1 polymer ?
#
loop_
_entity_poly.entity_id
_entity_poly.type
_entity_poly.pdbx_seq_one_letter_code
_entity_poly.pdbx_strand_id
1 'polypeptide(L)'
;MLEVQEYRLIYNWKDIEERPNFLPEITINNEEEAIDNLSHIIAPYQFRDKVKCGISRCKTKHNYGFLVKLKTGKEIIIGKDCGKKYFGAEFKAQYKLMNTLRTESENFKILEEKFLLINELKDNYEKITLFAGKYGIHKILQTIKQLSTANESLNYWTVADIRQNITNSGDIWMNIRKTEQEIENERRLRVESQGNIYDATSSQGEIKIDLYRREKIAKVECFEIIYKAYEIENLIKYFSSIHRTLKHPRDMKKEDRKKLVKEFRAYEQNMHEINDFCLKGNKLLAYDNILKIENAIKDNVAKKEFRNWAAQFM
;
A
#
# COMPACT_ATOMS: atom_id res chain seq x y z
N MET A 1 -27.33 7.61 35.71
CA MET A 1 -25.86 7.49 35.67
C MET A 1 -25.50 6.06 36.03
N LEU A 2 -25.20 5.23 35.04
CA LEU A 2 -24.55 3.93 35.28
C LEU A 2 -23.07 4.18 35.06
N GLU A 3 -22.26 4.03 36.11
CA GLU A 3 -20.81 4.07 36.01
C GLU A 3 -20.37 3.05 34.95
N VAL A 4 -19.72 3.54 33.90
CA VAL A 4 -19.05 2.69 32.93
C VAL A 4 -17.89 2.05 33.66
N GLN A 5 -18.06 0.79 34.08
CA GLN A 5 -17.00 0.02 34.73
C GLN A 5 -15.83 -0.07 33.73
N GLU A 6 -14.76 0.68 34.00
CA GLU A 6 -13.63 0.84 33.10
C GLU A 6 -12.78 -0.44 33.16
N TYR A 7 -13.04 -1.38 32.24
CA TYR A 7 -12.24 -2.61 32.11
C TYR A 7 -10.83 -2.28 31.60
N ARG A 8 -9.89 -2.03 32.52
CA ARG A 8 -8.49 -1.74 32.22
C ARG A 8 -7.67 -3.03 32.14
N LEU A 9 -6.99 -3.26 31.01
CA LEU A 9 -6.02 -4.35 30.87
C LEU A 9 -4.79 -4.06 31.76
N ILE A 10 -4.42 -5.02 32.60
CA ILE A 10 -3.28 -4.92 33.51
C ILE A 10 -2.02 -5.47 32.82
N TYR A 11 -0.99 -4.64 32.70
CA TYR A 11 0.27 -4.99 32.01
C TYR A 11 1.45 -5.23 32.95
N ASN A 12 1.35 -4.79 34.20
CA ASN A 12 2.39 -4.93 35.20
C ASN A 12 1.92 -5.86 36.33
N TRP A 13 2.74 -6.86 36.66
CA TRP A 13 2.45 -7.77 37.77
C TRP A 13 2.30 -7.03 39.10
N LYS A 14 3.09 -5.97 39.28
CA LYS A 14 3.07 -5.14 40.49
C LYS A 14 1.68 -4.55 40.77
N ASP A 15 0.95 -4.18 39.70
CA ASP A 15 -0.41 -3.64 39.80
C ASP A 15 -1.43 -4.64 40.36
N ILE A 16 -1.11 -5.95 40.33
CA ILE A 16 -1.92 -7.00 40.94
C ILE A 16 -1.43 -7.28 42.37
N GLU A 17 -0.12 -7.42 42.54
CA GLU A 17 0.49 -7.75 43.82
C GLU A 17 0.22 -6.70 44.91
N GLU A 18 0.15 -5.42 44.53
CA GLU A 18 -0.12 -4.29 45.44
C GLU A 18 -1.61 -4.16 45.82
N ARG A 19 -2.51 -4.96 45.23
CA ARG A 19 -3.95 -4.82 45.50
C ARG A 19 -4.29 -5.36 46.87
N PRO A 20 -5.04 -4.61 47.70
CA PRO A 20 -5.28 -4.96 49.10
C PRO A 20 -6.05 -6.27 49.30
N ASN A 21 -6.80 -6.70 48.28
CA ASN A 21 -7.60 -7.93 48.31
C ASN A 21 -6.98 -9.08 47.52
N PHE A 22 -5.78 -8.89 46.95
CA PHE A 22 -5.14 -9.92 46.15
C PHE A 22 -4.67 -11.10 47.00
N LEU A 23 -4.93 -12.30 46.51
CA LEU A 23 -4.53 -13.55 47.09
C LEU A 23 -3.73 -14.34 46.04
N PRO A 24 -2.46 -14.70 46.31
CA PRO A 24 -1.62 -15.36 45.32
C PRO A 24 -2.12 -16.73 44.87
N GLU A 25 -2.79 -17.48 45.76
CA GLU A 25 -3.18 -18.86 45.50
C GLU A 25 -4.40 -19.28 46.33
N ILE A 26 -5.37 -19.96 45.70
CA ILE A 26 -6.47 -20.69 46.33
C ILE A 26 -6.47 -22.16 45.90
N THR A 27 -7.06 -22.99 46.74
CA THR A 27 -7.36 -24.38 46.40
C THR A 27 -8.79 -24.47 45.90
N ILE A 28 -8.94 -24.94 44.66
CA ILE A 28 -10.22 -25.34 44.05
C ILE A 28 -10.07 -26.80 43.65
N ASN A 29 -10.87 -27.69 44.24
CA ASN A 29 -10.75 -29.13 44.05
C ASN A 29 -11.53 -29.64 42.84
N ASN A 30 -12.66 -29.02 42.51
CA ASN A 30 -13.49 -29.41 41.36
C ASN A 30 -14.18 -28.19 40.72
N GLU A 31 -14.92 -28.43 39.63
CA GLU A 31 -15.60 -27.36 38.89
C GLU A 31 -16.79 -26.76 39.64
N GLU A 32 -17.50 -27.55 40.44
CA GLU A 32 -18.62 -27.08 41.28
C GLU A 32 -18.14 -26.10 42.36
N GLU A 33 -17.03 -26.42 43.04
CA GLU A 33 -16.39 -25.54 44.02
C GLU A 33 -15.85 -24.26 43.36
N ALA A 34 -15.42 -24.33 42.10
CA ALA A 34 -15.01 -23.15 41.35
C ALA A 34 -16.19 -22.22 41.08
N ILE A 35 -17.33 -22.76 40.63
CA ILE A 35 -18.56 -22.00 40.37
C ILE A 35 -19.07 -21.37 41.67
N ASP A 36 -18.95 -22.08 42.80
CA ASP A 36 -19.41 -21.55 44.08
C ASP A 36 -18.47 -20.49 44.67
N ASN A 37 -17.17 -20.53 44.38
CA ASN A 37 -16.22 -19.55 44.92
C ASN A 37 -16.00 -18.33 44.02
N LEU A 38 -16.11 -18.48 42.70
CA LEU A 38 -15.82 -17.42 41.74
C LEU A 38 -17.05 -16.54 41.53
N SER A 39 -16.88 -15.21 41.63
CA SER A 39 -17.98 -14.25 41.46
C SER A 39 -18.02 -13.70 40.03
N HIS A 40 -17.02 -12.90 39.65
CA HIS A 40 -16.95 -12.27 38.33
C HIS A 40 -15.51 -11.88 37.99
N ILE A 41 -15.26 -11.68 36.70
CA ILE A 41 -13.99 -11.17 36.18
C ILE A 41 -13.93 -9.67 36.48
N ILE A 42 -12.84 -9.22 37.12
CA ILE A 42 -12.57 -7.80 37.39
C ILE A 42 -11.89 -7.17 36.19
N ALA A 43 -10.78 -7.75 35.78
CA ALA A 43 -9.93 -7.23 34.73
C ALA A 43 -9.11 -8.36 34.11
N PRO A 44 -8.79 -8.28 32.83
CA PRO A 44 -7.80 -9.16 32.24
C PRO A 44 -6.36 -8.68 32.52
N TYR A 45 -5.40 -9.59 32.43
CA TYR A 45 -3.97 -9.26 32.46
C TYR A 45 -3.21 -9.84 31.27
N GLN A 46 -2.16 -9.12 30.84
CA GLN A 46 -1.18 -9.60 29.87
C GLN A 46 0.21 -9.11 30.28
N PHE A 47 1.05 -10.03 30.72
CA PHE A 47 2.39 -9.76 31.23
C PHE A 47 3.46 -10.18 30.24
N ARG A 48 4.63 -9.54 30.34
CA ARG A 48 5.82 -9.96 29.61
C ARG A 48 6.33 -11.30 30.13
N ASP A 49 6.43 -11.45 31.44
CA ASP A 49 6.87 -12.66 32.11
C ASP A 49 5.69 -13.54 32.54
N LYS A 50 5.92 -14.86 32.60
CA LYS A 50 4.88 -15.81 33.01
C LYS A 50 4.76 -15.86 34.55
N VAL A 51 3.55 -15.63 35.05
CA VAL A 51 3.20 -15.70 36.48
C VAL A 51 2.42 -16.98 36.80
N LYS A 52 2.52 -17.49 38.03
CA LYS A 52 1.78 -18.71 38.43
C LYS A 52 0.28 -18.43 38.47
N CYS A 53 -0.52 -19.40 38.03
CA CYS A 53 -1.97 -19.36 38.23
C CYS A 53 -2.31 -19.36 39.73
N GLY A 54 -3.29 -18.56 40.14
CA GLY A 54 -3.81 -18.55 41.50
C GLY A 54 -4.72 -19.73 41.84
N ILE A 55 -4.93 -20.68 40.92
CA ILE A 55 -5.54 -21.97 41.23
C ILE A 55 -4.43 -22.99 41.45
N SER A 56 -4.30 -23.49 42.68
CA SER A 56 -3.18 -24.33 43.11
C SER A 56 -2.98 -25.60 42.26
N ARG A 57 -4.08 -26.19 41.78
CA ARG A 57 -4.05 -27.37 40.90
C ARG A 57 -3.53 -27.11 39.49
N CYS A 58 -3.59 -25.87 38.99
CA CYS A 58 -3.18 -25.57 37.63
C CYS A 58 -1.66 -25.75 37.44
N LYS A 59 -0.87 -25.36 38.46
CA LYS A 59 0.61 -25.35 38.51
C LYS A 59 1.34 -24.72 37.31
N THR A 60 0.61 -24.20 36.33
CA THR A 60 1.11 -23.68 35.07
C THR A 60 1.35 -22.18 35.21
N LYS A 61 2.45 -21.70 34.62
CA LYS A 61 2.71 -20.26 34.53
C LYS A 61 2.11 -19.69 33.25
N HIS A 62 1.38 -18.59 33.36
CA HIS A 62 0.70 -17.91 32.26
C HIS A 62 1.23 -16.49 32.10
N ASN A 63 1.34 -16.02 30.87
CA ASN A 63 1.61 -14.62 30.56
C ASN A 63 0.32 -13.84 30.26
N TYR A 64 -0.85 -14.49 30.25
CA TYR A 64 -2.13 -13.81 30.13
C TYR A 64 -3.26 -14.60 30.78
N GLY A 65 -4.27 -13.88 31.24
CA GLY A 65 -5.39 -14.44 31.98
C GLY A 65 -6.28 -13.35 32.57
N PHE A 66 -6.89 -13.62 33.73
CA PHE A 66 -7.88 -12.74 34.35
C PHE A 66 -7.61 -12.58 35.85
N LEU A 67 -7.77 -11.36 36.33
CA LEU A 67 -8.01 -11.04 37.72
C LEU A 67 -9.50 -11.22 37.99
N VAL A 68 -9.81 -12.08 38.95
CA VAL A 68 -11.17 -12.53 39.25
C VAL A 68 -11.47 -12.25 40.71
N LYS A 69 -12.68 -11.75 40.98
CA LYS A 69 -13.20 -11.60 42.34
C LYS A 69 -13.85 -12.90 42.80
N LEU A 70 -13.53 -13.33 44.00
CA LEU A 70 -14.20 -14.40 44.71
C LEU A 70 -15.46 -13.87 45.39
N LYS A 71 -16.43 -14.74 45.70
CA LYS A 71 -17.62 -14.36 46.50
C LYS A 71 -17.24 -13.80 47.88
N THR A 72 -16.09 -14.20 48.42
CA THR A 72 -15.50 -13.70 49.67
C THR A 72 -14.94 -12.28 49.57
N GLY A 73 -14.93 -11.68 48.37
CA GLY A 73 -14.37 -10.35 48.11
C GLY A 73 -12.87 -10.32 47.84
N LYS A 74 -12.16 -11.44 48.01
CA LYS A 74 -10.75 -11.61 47.63
C LYS A 74 -10.58 -11.69 46.11
N GLU A 75 -9.38 -11.42 45.63
CA GLU A 75 -9.05 -11.36 44.21
C GLU A 75 -7.93 -12.33 43.89
N ILE A 76 -8.07 -13.09 42.80
CA ILE A 76 -7.04 -14.04 42.35
C ILE A 76 -6.75 -13.84 40.88
N ILE A 77 -5.56 -14.24 40.43
CA ILE A 77 -5.29 -14.39 39.01
C ILE A 77 -5.54 -15.81 38.54
N ILE A 78 -6.16 -15.96 37.38
CA ILE A 78 -6.33 -17.26 36.74
C ILE A 78 -5.76 -17.22 35.33
N GLY A 79 -5.13 -18.33 34.92
CA GLY A 79 -4.68 -18.49 33.54
C GLY A 79 -5.84 -18.62 32.56
N LYS A 80 -5.55 -18.42 31.27
CA LYS A 80 -6.52 -18.59 30.17
C LYS A 80 -7.27 -19.93 30.21
N ASP A 81 -6.56 -21.02 30.54
CA ASP A 81 -7.08 -22.37 30.41
C ASP A 81 -8.04 -22.66 31.58
N CYS A 82 -7.67 -22.21 32.78
CA CYS A 82 -8.53 -22.20 33.95
C CYS A 82 -9.76 -21.31 33.73
N GLY A 83 -9.57 -20.09 33.20
CA GLY A 83 -10.69 -19.21 32.92
C GLY A 83 -11.69 -19.84 31.93
N LYS A 84 -11.21 -20.46 30.85
CA LYS A 84 -12.09 -21.16 29.89
C LYS A 84 -12.81 -22.33 30.55
N LYS A 85 -12.12 -23.09 31.40
CA LYS A 85 -12.67 -24.25 32.10
C LYS A 85 -13.79 -23.85 33.08
N TYR A 86 -13.56 -22.83 33.90
CA TYR A 86 -14.45 -22.48 35.00
C TYR A 86 -15.51 -21.42 34.66
N PHE A 87 -15.24 -20.52 33.70
CA PHE A 87 -16.20 -19.49 33.26
C PHE A 87 -16.84 -19.77 31.90
N GLY A 88 -16.39 -20.80 31.17
CA GLY A 88 -17.05 -21.30 29.96
C GLY A 88 -17.27 -20.23 28.88
N ALA A 89 -18.55 -19.97 28.55
CA ALA A 89 -18.95 -19.03 27.51
C ALA A 89 -18.65 -17.56 27.89
N GLU A 90 -18.74 -17.22 29.17
CA GLU A 90 -18.45 -15.88 29.70
C GLU A 90 -16.99 -15.50 29.44
N PHE A 91 -16.07 -16.47 29.59
CA PHE A 91 -14.65 -16.28 29.29
C PHE A 91 -14.41 -15.84 27.84
N LYS A 92 -15.07 -16.47 26.87
CA LYS A 92 -14.92 -16.10 25.44
C LYS A 92 -15.46 -14.70 25.17
N ALA A 93 -16.60 -14.34 25.78
CA ALA A 93 -17.20 -13.01 25.65
C ALA A 93 -16.29 -11.93 26.24
N GLN A 94 -15.79 -12.13 27.45
CA GLN A 94 -14.87 -11.21 28.15
C GLN A 94 -13.52 -11.06 27.44
N TYR A 95 -12.95 -12.16 26.93
CA TYR A 95 -11.73 -12.10 26.12
C TYR A 95 -11.93 -11.31 24.80
N LYS A 96 -13.06 -11.51 24.13
CA LYS A 96 -13.41 -10.76 22.90
C LYS A 96 -13.63 -9.28 23.22
N LEU A 97 -14.31 -8.97 24.31
CA LEU A 97 -14.51 -7.61 24.80
C LEU A 97 -13.16 -6.93 25.09
N MET A 98 -12.27 -7.60 25.81
CA MET A 98 -10.92 -7.09 26.10
C MET A 98 -10.13 -6.80 24.83
N ASN A 99 -10.02 -7.75 23.90
CA ASN A 99 -9.29 -7.52 22.66
C ASN A 99 -9.86 -6.34 21.87
N THR A 100 -11.18 -6.19 21.92
CA THR A 100 -11.88 -5.06 21.32
C THR A 100 -11.52 -3.74 22.02
N LEU A 101 -11.50 -3.70 23.35
CA LEU A 101 -11.13 -2.51 24.14
C LEU A 101 -9.64 -2.15 23.97
N ARG A 102 -8.74 -3.14 23.93
CA ARG A 102 -7.30 -2.94 23.66
C ARG A 102 -7.10 -2.33 22.27
N THR A 103 -7.68 -2.95 21.25
CA THR A 103 -7.62 -2.44 19.87
C THR A 103 -8.19 -1.03 19.80
N GLU A 104 -9.25 -0.75 20.56
CA GLU A 104 -9.85 0.58 20.60
C GLU A 104 -8.94 1.62 21.25
N SER A 105 -8.28 1.28 22.36
CA SER A 105 -7.30 2.14 23.01
C SER A 105 -6.10 2.42 22.11
N GLU A 106 -5.60 1.40 21.40
CA GLU A 106 -4.52 1.54 20.42
C GLU A 106 -4.94 2.44 19.25
N ASN A 107 -6.13 2.19 18.68
CA ASN A 107 -6.69 3.03 17.61
C ASN A 107 -6.82 4.49 18.05
N PHE A 108 -7.28 4.71 19.28
CA PHE A 108 -7.41 6.05 19.84
C PHE A 108 -6.05 6.76 19.89
N LYS A 109 -5.01 6.11 20.43
CA LYS A 109 -3.66 6.68 20.54
C LYS A 109 -3.06 7.02 19.17
N ILE A 110 -3.15 6.10 18.21
CA ILE A 110 -2.67 6.33 16.84
C ILE A 110 -3.34 7.58 16.25
N LEU A 111 -4.67 7.69 16.38
CA LEU A 111 -5.37 8.84 15.83
C LEU A 111 -5.10 10.14 16.59
N GLU A 112 -4.86 10.08 17.90
CA GLU A 112 -4.46 11.24 18.70
C GLU A 112 -3.10 11.77 18.22
N GLU A 113 -2.11 10.89 18.05
CA GLU A 113 -0.81 11.23 17.47
C GLU A 113 -0.94 11.83 16.06
N LYS A 114 -1.72 11.20 15.17
CA LYS A 114 -1.93 11.71 13.81
C LYS A 114 -2.72 13.01 13.77
N PHE A 115 -3.64 13.24 14.71
CA PHE A 115 -4.38 14.49 14.83
C PHE A 115 -3.46 15.65 15.22
N LEU A 116 -2.50 15.43 16.13
CA LEU A 116 -1.50 16.44 16.48
C LEU A 116 -0.62 16.83 15.27
N LEU A 117 -0.32 15.86 14.40
CA LEU A 117 0.55 16.06 13.24
C LEU A 117 -0.21 16.41 11.94
N ILE A 118 -1.52 16.65 11.99
CA ILE A 118 -2.33 16.75 10.76
C ILE A 118 -1.91 17.87 9.82
N ASN A 119 -1.47 19.02 10.38
CA ASN A 119 -1.00 20.14 9.57
C ASN A 119 0.31 19.78 8.85
N GLU A 120 1.27 19.17 9.55
CA GLU A 120 2.51 18.69 8.92
C GLU A 120 2.26 17.64 7.84
N LEU A 121 1.29 16.74 8.06
CA LEU A 121 0.89 15.74 7.08
C LEU A 121 0.26 16.38 5.83
N LYS A 122 -0.53 17.45 6.00
CA LYS A 122 -1.11 18.24 4.90
C LYS A 122 -0.03 19.01 4.15
N ASP A 123 0.84 19.70 4.88
CA ASP A 123 1.94 20.48 4.32
C ASP A 123 2.90 19.59 3.51
N ASN A 124 3.20 18.39 4.01
CA ASN A 124 4.02 17.43 3.28
C ASN A 124 3.34 16.94 1.98
N TYR A 125 2.04 16.65 2.05
CA TYR A 125 1.26 16.29 0.87
C TYR A 125 1.24 17.42 -0.18
N GLU A 126 0.97 18.65 0.24
CA GLU A 126 0.99 19.83 -0.62
C GLU A 126 2.39 20.05 -1.21
N LYS A 127 3.43 19.91 -0.38
CA LYS A 127 4.82 20.01 -0.83
C LYS A 127 5.14 19.04 -1.95
N ILE A 128 4.74 17.79 -1.81
CA ILE A 128 4.97 16.77 -2.85
C ILE A 128 4.13 17.07 -4.10
N THR A 129 2.84 17.34 -3.92
CA THR A 129 1.91 17.47 -5.06
C THR A 129 2.07 18.77 -5.83
N LEU A 130 2.61 19.83 -5.23
CA LEU A 130 2.82 21.13 -5.88
C LEU A 130 4.30 21.39 -6.23
N PHE A 131 5.23 20.90 -5.41
CA PHE A 131 6.64 21.33 -5.45
C PHE A 131 7.66 20.18 -5.56
N ALA A 132 7.26 18.96 -5.91
CA ALA A 132 8.23 17.88 -6.20
C ALA A 132 9.10 18.15 -7.45
N GLY A 133 8.71 19.10 -8.31
CA GLY A 133 9.47 19.52 -9.48
C GLY A 133 8.89 20.79 -10.11
N LYS A 134 9.18 21.03 -11.40
CA LYS A 134 8.67 22.18 -12.19
C LYS A 134 7.13 22.17 -12.29
N TYR A 135 6.52 20.99 -12.34
CA TYR A 135 5.10 20.78 -12.54
C TYR A 135 4.46 20.07 -11.34
N GLY A 136 3.33 20.62 -10.88
CA GLY A 136 2.47 19.96 -9.90
C GLY A 136 1.65 18.81 -10.49
N ILE A 137 1.11 17.97 -9.61
CA ILE A 137 0.42 16.71 -9.94
C ILE A 137 -0.75 16.91 -10.92
N HIS A 138 -1.51 18.00 -10.79
CA HIS A 138 -2.64 18.28 -11.69
C HIS A 138 -2.18 18.55 -13.13
N LYS A 139 -1.07 19.30 -13.31
CA LYS A 139 -0.51 19.55 -14.65
C LYS A 139 0.05 18.27 -15.26
N ILE A 140 0.69 17.41 -14.45
CA ILE A 140 1.18 16.09 -14.88
C ILE A 140 0.00 15.22 -15.36
N LEU A 141 -1.04 15.06 -14.54
CA LEU A 141 -2.23 14.28 -14.91
C LEU A 141 -2.95 14.83 -16.14
N GLN A 142 -3.09 16.15 -16.25
CA GLN A 142 -3.66 16.80 -17.42
C GLN A 142 -2.86 16.48 -18.69
N THR A 143 -1.53 16.55 -18.61
CA THR A 143 -0.63 16.27 -19.75
C THR A 143 -0.68 14.80 -20.14
N ILE A 144 -0.68 13.89 -19.16
CA ILE A 144 -0.87 12.45 -19.40
C ILE A 144 -2.19 12.20 -20.11
N LYS A 145 -3.28 12.85 -19.68
CA LYS A 145 -4.59 12.73 -20.33
C LYS A 145 -4.55 13.22 -21.78
N GLN A 146 -3.80 14.29 -22.07
CA GLN A 146 -3.62 14.77 -23.44
C GLN A 146 -2.85 13.77 -24.31
N LEU A 147 -1.80 13.15 -23.77
CA LEU A 147 -1.02 12.12 -24.45
C LEU A 147 -1.81 10.82 -24.64
N SER A 148 -2.73 10.52 -23.72
CA SER A 148 -3.51 9.30 -23.76
C SER A 148 -4.76 9.43 -24.60
N THR A 149 -5.42 10.59 -24.68
CA THR A 149 -6.78 10.69 -25.25
C THR A 149 -6.87 11.87 -26.20
N ALA A 150 -7.48 11.67 -27.37
CA ALA A 150 -7.71 12.72 -28.35
C ALA A 150 -8.38 13.95 -27.73
N ASN A 151 -7.87 15.14 -28.06
CA ASN A 151 -8.29 16.41 -27.47
C ASN A 151 -8.01 17.57 -28.45
N GLU A 152 -8.35 18.80 -28.04
CA GLU A 152 -8.13 20.00 -28.86
C GLU A 152 -6.65 20.28 -29.15
N SER A 153 -5.75 19.86 -28.27
CA SER A 153 -4.31 20.09 -28.43
C SER A 153 -3.60 19.00 -29.24
N LEU A 154 -4.02 17.74 -29.08
CA LEU A 154 -3.47 16.59 -29.80
C LEU A 154 -4.60 15.81 -30.48
N ASN A 155 -4.58 15.82 -31.81
CA ASN A 155 -5.59 15.16 -32.63
C ASN A 155 -5.57 13.62 -32.45
N TYR A 156 -6.64 12.97 -32.90
CA TYR A 156 -6.82 11.52 -32.76
C TYR A 156 -5.66 10.69 -33.33
N TRP A 157 -5.19 11.04 -34.52
CA TRP A 157 -4.12 10.30 -35.20
C TRP A 157 -2.79 10.38 -34.47
N THR A 158 -2.47 11.56 -33.91
CA THR A 158 -1.28 11.77 -33.10
C THR A 158 -1.30 10.86 -31.87
N VAL A 159 -2.41 10.86 -31.13
CA VAL A 159 -2.58 10.00 -29.95
C VAL A 159 -2.55 8.52 -30.33
N ALA A 160 -3.13 8.14 -31.47
CA ALA A 160 -3.08 6.77 -31.98
C ALA A 160 -1.64 6.32 -32.28
N ASP A 161 -0.85 7.16 -32.95
CA ASP A 161 0.56 6.89 -33.23
C ASP A 161 1.39 6.75 -31.95
N ILE A 162 1.19 7.63 -30.97
CA ILE A 162 1.85 7.56 -29.65
C ILE A 162 1.56 6.20 -28.99
N ARG A 163 0.29 5.77 -28.96
CA ARG A 163 -0.11 4.51 -28.33
C ARG A 163 0.42 3.27 -29.07
N GLN A 164 0.56 3.33 -30.39
CA GLN A 164 0.99 2.19 -31.20
C GLN A 164 2.50 2.04 -31.29
N ASN A 165 3.24 3.15 -31.29
CA ASN A 165 4.66 3.18 -31.63
C ASN A 165 5.58 3.40 -30.42
N ILE A 166 5.02 3.68 -29.24
CA ILE A 166 5.78 3.76 -27.98
C ILE A 166 5.42 2.56 -27.10
N THR A 167 6.44 1.81 -26.68
CA THR A 167 6.25 0.71 -25.71
C THR A 167 5.96 1.23 -24.31
N ASN A 168 5.48 0.36 -23.41
CA ASN A 168 5.22 0.76 -22.02
C ASN A 168 6.47 1.28 -21.28
N SER A 169 7.67 0.85 -21.67
CA SER A 169 8.97 1.34 -21.14
C SER A 169 9.44 2.64 -21.78
N GLY A 170 8.68 3.19 -22.74
CA GLY A 170 9.01 4.41 -23.48
C GLY A 170 9.92 4.21 -24.69
N ASP A 171 10.24 2.98 -25.06
CA ASP A 171 11.11 2.70 -26.20
C ASP A 171 10.36 2.87 -27.53
N ILE A 172 10.99 3.56 -28.47
CA ILE A 172 10.50 3.78 -29.84
C ILE A 172 11.41 3.05 -30.81
N TRP A 173 10.81 2.21 -31.64
CA TRP A 173 11.52 1.35 -32.60
C TRP A 173 11.08 1.66 -34.02
N MET A 174 12.02 1.65 -34.95
CA MET A 174 11.76 1.86 -36.37
C MET A 174 12.39 0.76 -37.20
N ASN A 175 11.71 0.38 -38.29
CA ASN A 175 12.25 -0.53 -39.28
C ASN A 175 13.10 0.27 -40.26
N ILE A 176 14.41 0.07 -40.18
CA ILE A 176 15.38 0.71 -41.06
C ILE A 176 15.77 -0.30 -42.13
N ARG A 177 15.74 0.12 -43.40
CA ARG A 177 16.17 -0.72 -44.51
C ARG A 177 17.67 -0.97 -44.37
N LYS A 178 18.05 -2.25 -44.36
CA LYS A 178 19.45 -2.68 -44.37
C LYS A 178 20.12 -2.20 -45.66
N THR A 179 21.40 -1.87 -45.55
CA THR A 179 22.25 -1.62 -46.72
C THR A 179 22.41 -2.90 -47.54
N GLU A 180 22.75 -2.77 -48.82
CA GLU A 180 23.00 -3.92 -49.70
C GLU A 180 24.11 -4.82 -49.14
N GLN A 181 25.15 -4.22 -48.54
CA GLN A 181 26.25 -4.94 -47.92
C GLN A 181 25.81 -5.74 -46.68
N GLU A 182 24.90 -5.20 -45.87
CA GLU A 182 24.33 -5.93 -44.72
C GLU A 182 23.45 -7.09 -45.16
N ILE A 183 22.63 -6.89 -46.20
CA ILE A 183 21.80 -7.94 -46.80
C ILE A 183 22.68 -9.07 -47.34
N GLU A 184 23.77 -8.73 -48.03
CA GLU A 184 24.67 -9.71 -48.62
C GLU A 184 25.49 -10.47 -47.57
N ASN A 185 25.95 -9.78 -46.53
CA ASN A 185 26.62 -10.43 -45.40
C ASN A 185 25.69 -11.41 -44.67
N GLU A 186 24.41 -11.05 -44.45
CA GLU A 186 23.43 -11.95 -43.83
C GLU A 186 23.10 -13.14 -44.75
N ARG A 187 23.02 -12.91 -46.06
CA ARG A 187 22.87 -13.96 -47.07
C ARG A 187 24.03 -14.95 -46.99
N ARG A 188 25.27 -14.46 -47.00
CA ARG A 188 26.48 -15.28 -46.91
C ARG A 188 26.50 -16.12 -45.63
N LEU A 189 26.25 -15.51 -44.47
CA LEU A 189 26.21 -16.22 -43.19
C LEU A 189 25.13 -17.32 -43.14
N ARG A 190 23.96 -17.08 -43.74
CA ARG A 190 22.92 -18.12 -43.81
C ARG A 190 23.33 -19.29 -44.71
N VAL A 191 23.93 -19.04 -45.87
CA VAL A 191 24.45 -20.08 -46.77
C VAL A 191 25.50 -20.94 -46.06
N GLU A 192 26.44 -20.30 -45.35
CA GLU A 192 27.49 -20.98 -44.57
C GLU A 192 26.88 -21.84 -43.45
N SER A 193 25.85 -21.34 -42.76
CA SER A 193 25.19 -22.07 -41.66
C SER A 193 24.32 -23.26 -42.10
N GLN A 194 23.78 -23.23 -43.33
CA GLN A 194 22.89 -24.28 -43.86
C GLN A 194 23.64 -25.38 -44.63
N GLY A 195 24.97 -25.28 -44.73
CA GLY A 195 25.81 -26.33 -45.30
C GLY A 195 25.45 -26.69 -46.75
N ASN A 196 25.76 -25.83 -47.71
CA ASN A 196 25.75 -26.11 -49.16
C ASN A 196 24.47 -26.72 -49.79
N ILE A 197 23.31 -26.70 -49.11
CA ILE A 197 22.00 -27.02 -49.74
C ILE A 197 21.36 -25.73 -50.29
N TYR A 198 22.14 -24.92 -51.02
CA TYR A 198 21.62 -23.75 -51.73
C TYR A 198 21.83 -23.95 -53.23
N ASP A 199 20.77 -24.37 -53.91
CA ASP A 199 20.72 -24.44 -55.37
C ASP A 199 20.07 -23.15 -55.89
N ALA A 200 20.88 -22.27 -56.50
CA ALA A 200 20.45 -21.00 -57.06
C ALA A 200 19.46 -21.13 -58.25
N THR A 201 19.23 -22.35 -58.75
CA THR A 201 18.32 -22.64 -59.87
C THR A 201 16.96 -23.22 -59.43
N SER A 202 16.80 -23.51 -58.13
CA SER A 202 15.57 -24.03 -57.54
C SER A 202 14.61 -22.91 -57.13
N SER A 203 13.37 -22.95 -57.62
CA SER A 203 12.29 -22.04 -57.21
C SER A 203 11.89 -22.15 -55.73
N GLN A 204 12.41 -23.15 -55.00
CA GLN A 204 12.21 -23.37 -53.56
C GLN A 204 13.44 -23.00 -52.71
N GLY A 205 14.56 -22.58 -53.34
CA GLY A 205 15.84 -22.34 -52.68
C GLY A 205 16.13 -20.91 -52.23
N GLU A 206 15.29 -19.91 -52.55
CA GLU A 206 15.61 -18.51 -52.24
C GLU A 206 15.70 -18.24 -50.72
N ILE A 207 16.91 -17.95 -50.25
CA ILE A 207 17.14 -17.47 -48.88
C ILE A 207 16.50 -16.09 -48.74
N LYS A 208 15.32 -16.06 -48.12
CA LYS A 208 14.62 -14.82 -47.79
C LYS A 208 15.34 -14.07 -46.68
N ILE A 209 16.08 -13.03 -47.05
CA ILE A 209 16.66 -12.07 -46.10
C ILE A 209 15.64 -10.97 -45.84
N ASP A 210 15.40 -10.68 -44.55
CA ASP A 210 14.59 -9.53 -44.18
C ASP A 210 15.35 -8.27 -44.58
N LEU A 211 14.72 -7.44 -45.43
CA LEU A 211 15.29 -6.19 -45.92
C LEU A 211 15.38 -5.13 -44.83
N TYR A 212 14.69 -5.31 -43.71
CA TYR A 212 14.64 -4.35 -42.63
C TYR A 212 15.28 -4.91 -41.37
N ARG A 213 15.88 -4.03 -40.58
CA ARG A 213 16.20 -4.29 -39.18
C ARG A 213 15.38 -3.36 -38.30
N ARG A 214 15.04 -3.85 -37.11
CA ARG A 214 14.38 -3.03 -36.09
C ARG A 214 15.44 -2.35 -35.24
N GLU A 215 15.47 -1.03 -35.27
CA GLU A 215 16.44 -0.22 -34.52
C GLU A 215 15.73 0.69 -33.52
N LYS A 216 16.31 0.83 -32.32
CA LYS A 216 15.78 1.71 -31.29
C LYS A 216 16.24 3.13 -31.57
N ILE A 217 15.31 4.01 -31.89
CA ILE A 217 15.63 5.39 -32.30
C ILE A 217 15.48 6.39 -31.16
N ALA A 218 14.67 6.08 -30.15
CA ALA A 218 14.47 6.95 -29.00
C ALA A 218 13.99 6.18 -27.77
N LYS A 219 14.16 6.80 -26.60
CA LYS A 219 13.55 6.38 -25.34
C LYS A 219 12.95 7.59 -24.62
N VAL A 220 11.65 7.56 -24.43
CA VAL A 220 10.92 8.52 -23.59
C VAL A 220 11.03 8.04 -22.15
N GLU A 221 11.77 8.76 -21.32
CA GLU A 221 11.95 8.37 -19.91
C GLU A 221 10.66 8.53 -19.14
N CYS A 222 10.41 7.62 -18.19
CA CYS A 222 9.25 7.64 -17.30
C CYS A 222 7.90 7.55 -18.02
N PHE A 223 7.85 7.04 -19.26
CA PHE A 223 6.61 6.91 -20.03
C PHE A 223 5.59 5.96 -19.36
N GLU A 224 6.06 5.03 -18.53
CA GLU A 224 5.22 4.05 -17.84
C GLU A 224 4.17 4.69 -16.91
N ILE A 225 4.37 5.94 -16.49
CA ILE A 225 3.43 6.62 -15.60
C ILE A 225 2.11 6.98 -16.28
N ILE A 226 2.06 6.99 -17.63
CA ILE A 226 0.83 7.27 -18.37
C ILE A 226 -0.27 6.27 -17.97
N TYR A 227 0.10 5.03 -17.67
CA TYR A 227 -0.82 3.96 -17.28
C TYR A 227 -1.24 4.03 -15.81
N LYS A 228 -0.64 4.91 -15.01
CA LYS A 228 -0.91 5.06 -13.56
C LYS A 228 -1.89 6.18 -13.22
N ALA A 229 -2.36 6.96 -14.21
CA ALA A 229 -3.19 8.15 -13.95
C ALA A 229 -4.41 7.87 -13.06
N TYR A 230 -5.13 6.78 -13.34
CA TYR A 230 -6.31 6.39 -12.56
C TYR A 230 -5.98 6.03 -11.10
N GLU A 231 -4.88 5.30 -10.88
CA GLU A 231 -4.42 4.92 -9.53
C GLU A 231 -4.09 6.17 -8.72
N ILE A 232 -3.39 7.13 -9.33
CA ILE A 232 -3.02 8.40 -8.70
C ILE A 232 -4.24 9.26 -8.39
N GLU A 233 -5.23 9.35 -9.29
CA GLU A 233 -6.49 10.06 -9.00
C GLU A 233 -7.21 9.47 -7.78
N ASN A 234 -7.16 8.14 -7.60
CA ASN A 234 -7.70 7.49 -6.40
C ASN A 234 -6.88 7.83 -5.15
N LEU A 235 -5.55 7.91 -5.25
CA LEU A 235 -4.70 8.36 -4.14
C LEU A 235 -5.00 9.82 -3.74
N ILE A 236 -5.22 10.72 -4.69
CA ILE A 236 -5.63 12.10 -4.40
C ILE A 236 -6.94 12.14 -3.61
N LYS A 237 -7.93 11.32 -4.00
CA LYS A 237 -9.21 11.19 -3.28
C LYS A 237 -9.01 10.60 -1.88
N TYR A 238 -8.12 9.62 -1.75
CA TYR A 238 -7.74 9.02 -0.47
C TYR A 238 -7.17 10.07 0.50
N PHE A 239 -6.18 10.88 0.07
CA PHE A 239 -5.60 11.92 0.92
C PHE A 239 -6.63 13.00 1.27
N SER A 240 -7.38 13.49 0.29
CA SER A 240 -8.48 14.45 0.51
C SER A 240 -9.49 13.94 1.55
N SER A 241 -9.84 12.64 1.49
CA SER A 241 -10.74 12.01 2.45
C SER A 241 -10.16 11.99 3.86
N ILE A 242 -8.92 11.51 4.04
CA ILE A 242 -8.28 11.43 5.35
C ILE A 242 -8.13 12.82 5.97
N HIS A 243 -7.61 13.77 5.21
CA HIS A 243 -7.32 15.13 5.66
C HIS A 243 -8.57 15.93 6.06
N ARG A 244 -9.73 15.57 5.50
CA ARG A 244 -11.04 16.15 5.84
C ARG A 244 -11.72 15.43 6.99
N THR A 245 -11.57 14.11 7.08
CA THR A 245 -12.33 13.27 8.02
C THR A 245 -11.63 13.08 9.36
N LEU A 246 -10.31 13.26 9.42
CA LEU A 246 -9.59 13.23 10.69
C LEU A 246 -10.07 14.33 11.62
N LYS A 247 -10.50 13.91 12.80
CA LYS A 247 -10.89 14.76 13.93
C LYS A 247 -10.23 14.22 15.19
N HIS A 248 -10.34 14.97 16.28
CA HIS A 248 -9.91 14.45 17.57
C HIS A 248 -10.66 13.13 17.87
N PRO A 249 -9.99 12.06 18.33
CA PRO A 249 -10.62 10.73 18.45
C PRO A 249 -11.84 10.69 19.39
N ARG A 250 -11.95 11.64 20.34
CA ARG A 250 -13.11 11.81 21.23
C ARG A 250 -14.39 12.19 20.49
N ASP A 251 -14.27 12.84 19.34
CA ASP A 251 -15.42 13.34 18.56
C ASP A 251 -15.84 12.37 17.44
N MET A 252 -15.29 11.15 17.46
CA MET A 252 -15.50 10.13 16.43
C MET A 252 -16.26 8.92 16.98
N LYS A 253 -17.00 8.23 16.12
CA LYS A 253 -17.55 6.90 16.45
C LYS A 253 -16.44 5.85 16.34
N LYS A 254 -16.61 4.75 17.07
CA LYS A 254 -15.67 3.61 17.07
C LYS A 254 -15.39 3.05 15.68
N GLU A 255 -16.44 2.86 14.87
CA GLU A 255 -16.28 2.33 13.50
C GLU A 255 -15.51 3.30 12.60
N ASP A 256 -15.73 4.61 12.77
CA ASP A 256 -15.00 5.65 12.03
C ASP A 256 -13.52 5.66 12.42
N ARG A 257 -13.21 5.54 13.73
CA ARG A 257 -11.82 5.43 14.21
C ARG A 257 -11.13 4.21 13.61
N LYS A 258 -11.77 3.04 13.68
CA LYS A 258 -11.23 1.79 13.13
C LYS A 258 -10.96 1.89 11.63
N LYS A 259 -11.90 2.49 10.87
CA LYS A 259 -11.73 2.71 9.42
C LYS A 259 -10.55 3.64 9.15
N LEU A 260 -10.47 4.77 9.86
CA LEU A 260 -9.44 5.76 9.64
C LEU A 260 -8.04 5.25 10.03
N VAL A 261 -7.91 4.47 11.12
CA VAL A 261 -6.64 3.80 11.46
C VAL A 261 -6.20 2.84 10.36
N LYS A 262 -7.14 2.07 9.78
CA LYS A 262 -6.83 1.19 8.66
C LYS A 262 -6.32 1.98 7.46
N GLU A 263 -6.93 3.13 7.17
CA GLU A 263 -6.47 4.03 6.12
C GLU A 263 -5.07 4.58 6.42
N PHE A 264 -4.80 5.02 7.65
CA PHE A 264 -3.48 5.54 8.05
C PHE A 264 -2.33 4.53 7.95
N ARG A 265 -2.61 3.22 8.03
CA ARG A 265 -1.58 2.18 7.83
C ARG A 265 -0.98 2.20 6.42
N ALA A 266 -1.73 2.66 5.42
CA ALA A 266 -1.25 2.79 4.05
C ALA A 266 -0.72 4.20 3.73
N TYR A 267 -0.78 5.14 4.69
CA TYR A 267 -0.54 6.56 4.43
C TYR A 267 0.86 6.84 3.87
N GLU A 268 1.89 6.30 4.53
CA GLU A 268 3.29 6.50 4.12
C GLU A 268 3.58 5.89 2.75
N GLN A 269 3.11 4.66 2.52
CA GLN A 269 3.28 3.99 1.24
C GLN A 269 2.58 4.75 0.10
N ASN A 270 1.34 5.21 0.33
CA ASN A 270 0.59 6.00 -0.64
C ASN A 270 1.26 7.36 -0.90
N MET A 271 1.92 7.93 0.12
CA MET A 271 2.65 9.19 -0.01
C MET A 271 3.91 9.00 -0.86
N HIS A 272 4.64 7.90 -0.64
CA HIS A 272 5.77 7.52 -1.47
C HIS A 272 5.36 7.31 -2.93
N GLU A 273 4.21 6.69 -3.18
CA GLU A 273 3.70 6.46 -4.53
C GLU A 273 3.35 7.76 -5.26
N ILE A 274 2.66 8.70 -4.59
CA ILE A 274 2.42 10.03 -5.16
C ILE A 274 3.73 10.78 -5.43
N ASN A 275 4.69 10.70 -4.51
CA ASN A 275 5.97 11.37 -4.70
C ASN A 275 6.76 10.80 -5.88
N ASP A 276 6.87 9.47 -5.98
CA ASP A 276 7.50 8.79 -7.12
C ASP A 276 6.82 9.18 -8.43
N PHE A 277 5.48 9.21 -8.46
CA PHE A 277 4.74 9.66 -9.63
C PHE A 277 5.02 11.12 -10.00
N CYS A 278 5.07 12.03 -9.02
CA CYS A 278 5.36 13.44 -9.30
C CYS A 278 6.79 13.64 -9.82
N LEU A 279 7.77 12.95 -9.24
CA LEU A 279 9.16 13.00 -9.70
C LEU A 279 9.32 12.45 -11.11
N LYS A 280 8.71 11.29 -11.39
CA LYS A 280 8.71 10.69 -12.73
C LYS A 280 7.92 11.52 -13.74
N GLY A 281 6.80 12.11 -13.32
CA GLY A 281 6.02 13.05 -14.12
C GLY A 281 6.85 14.24 -14.56
N ASN A 282 7.58 14.85 -13.64
CA ASN A 282 8.48 15.94 -13.97
C ASN A 282 9.59 15.55 -14.97
N LYS A 283 10.11 14.32 -14.88
CA LYS A 283 11.07 13.79 -15.86
C LYS A 283 10.42 13.52 -17.22
N LEU A 284 9.22 12.95 -17.25
CA LEU A 284 8.45 12.74 -18.48
C LEU A 284 8.19 14.07 -19.20
N LEU A 285 7.80 15.10 -18.43
CA LEU A 285 7.42 16.42 -18.92
C LEU A 285 8.62 17.33 -19.23
N ALA A 286 9.86 16.90 -18.98
CA ALA A 286 11.04 17.67 -19.40
C ALA A 286 11.02 17.84 -20.93
N TYR A 287 11.29 19.06 -21.41
CA TYR A 287 11.13 19.40 -22.83
C TYR A 287 11.90 18.47 -23.77
N ASP A 288 13.18 18.22 -23.46
CA ASP A 288 14.05 17.32 -24.22
C ASP A 288 13.54 15.88 -24.23
N ASN A 289 12.87 15.45 -23.16
CA ASN A 289 12.32 14.12 -23.04
C ASN A 289 10.97 13.96 -23.74
N ILE A 290 10.05 14.91 -23.55
CA ILE A 290 8.72 14.86 -24.18
C ILE A 290 8.82 15.04 -25.70
N LEU A 291 9.79 15.80 -26.20
CA LEU A 291 10.03 15.98 -27.62
C LEU A 291 10.40 14.66 -28.33
N LYS A 292 10.98 13.68 -27.61
CA LYS A 292 11.32 12.37 -28.17
C LYS A 292 10.10 11.60 -28.68
N ILE A 293 8.90 11.89 -28.15
CA ILE A 293 7.63 11.30 -28.59
C ILE A 293 7.36 11.59 -30.07
N GLU A 294 7.89 12.69 -30.63
CA GLU A 294 7.76 13.01 -32.04
C GLU A 294 8.25 11.87 -32.96
N ASN A 295 9.25 11.10 -32.53
CA ASN A 295 9.76 9.94 -33.27
C ASN A 295 8.73 8.82 -33.45
N ALA A 296 7.66 8.81 -32.64
CA ALA A 296 6.55 7.87 -32.74
C ALA A 296 5.46 8.32 -33.73
N ILE A 297 5.46 9.59 -34.12
CA ILE A 297 4.43 10.18 -35.01
C ILE A 297 4.86 9.95 -36.46
N LYS A 298 3.95 9.51 -37.33
CA LYS A 298 4.28 9.21 -38.74
C LYS A 298 4.19 10.45 -39.62
N ASP A 299 3.14 11.23 -39.46
CA ASP A 299 2.84 12.37 -40.34
C ASP A 299 3.67 13.63 -39.98
N ASN A 300 4.23 14.30 -40.99
CA ASN A 300 5.09 15.47 -40.79
C ASN A 300 4.34 16.70 -40.29
N VAL A 301 3.06 16.86 -40.63
CA VAL A 301 2.24 17.97 -40.13
C VAL A 301 1.93 17.74 -38.65
N ALA A 302 1.50 16.53 -38.29
CA ALA A 302 1.27 16.11 -36.91
C ALA A 302 2.54 16.24 -36.05
N LYS A 303 3.73 15.94 -36.59
CA LYS A 303 5.01 16.20 -35.92
C LYS A 303 5.20 17.68 -35.60
N LYS A 304 4.93 18.56 -36.56
CA LYS A 304 5.04 20.02 -36.36
C LYS A 304 4.04 20.51 -35.30
N GLU A 305 2.80 20.05 -35.35
CA GLU A 305 1.78 20.35 -34.33
C GLU A 305 2.22 19.87 -32.94
N PHE A 306 2.76 18.65 -32.85
CA PHE A 306 3.27 18.10 -31.61
C PHE A 306 4.44 18.91 -31.05
N ARG A 307 5.39 19.35 -31.88
CA ARG A 307 6.50 20.23 -31.44
C ARG A 307 5.98 21.55 -30.86
N ASN A 308 4.98 22.16 -31.51
CA ASN A 308 4.36 23.39 -31.02
C ASN A 308 3.66 23.16 -29.67
N TRP A 309 2.96 22.03 -29.52
CA TRP A 309 2.37 21.66 -28.23
C TRP A 309 3.44 21.40 -27.16
N ALA A 310 4.52 20.71 -27.51
CA ALA A 310 5.63 20.39 -26.60
C ALA A 310 6.40 21.65 -26.14
N ALA A 311 6.36 22.74 -26.92
CA ALA A 311 7.03 24.00 -26.60
C ALA A 311 6.59 24.61 -25.26
N GLN A 312 5.40 24.27 -24.76
CA GLN A 312 4.93 24.70 -23.42
C GLN A 312 5.79 24.17 -22.26
N PHE A 313 6.66 23.19 -22.53
CA PHE A 313 7.50 22.54 -21.52
C PHE A 313 8.96 23.05 -21.50
N MET A 314 9.35 23.90 -22.47
CA MET A 314 10.63 24.61 -22.44
C MET A 314 10.77 25.41 -21.13
#